data_AF-A0A448IFP1-F1
#
_entry.id   AF-A0A448IFP1-F1
#
_cell.length_a   1.000
_cell.length_b   1.000
_cell.length_c   1.000
_cell.angle_alpha   90.00
_cell.angle_beta   90.00
_cell.angle_gamma   90.00
#
_symmetry.space_group_name_H-M   'P 1'
#
loop_
_entity.id
_entity.type
_entity.pdbx_description
1 polymer ?
#
loop_
_entity_poly.entity_id
_entity_poly.type
_entity_poly.pdbx_seq_one_letter_code
_entity_poly.pdbx_strand_id
1 'polypeptide(L)'
;MLIRRAVLLDGTRTDIRVGRRIVEMADGLRHFPGETEYDAGGGTVIPGLHDHHIHLRAAAAALHSVRVGPDDVHDRADLTRLLAGAPPDDDGWIRAVGYHEAAAGPLDRHLLDEVAPPVPVRVQHRSGVQWTLNSAALVRIGLPEHPDGVLRSADASWALPQREPDLDELSALLCRYGVTAVTDATPDLGAGDITELQRRLRQTVRCLAPGKRILHDDVLDLGALTRWVGHTHSVGMPVALHCVTAAQLVVALAAFRSAGRHPLDRIEHAAVVPDATLAVLAESALPVVTQPNFVAERGDQYLTDVPDTEHHELWRVASLLQSGVRVALSTDAPFGDADPWAAMRAAVYRRTASGAVLGPAERIAAATALALFTGDRPGGVQHVGPGARGDLCVLSSPPAEVLAELDADHVAATVIAGEVVYQRR
;
A
#
# COMPACT_ATOMS: atom_id res chain seq x y z
N MET A 1 -0.11 24.12 17.71
CA MET A 1 -0.53 25.07 16.67
C MET A 1 -2.04 25.31 16.75
N LEU A 2 -2.49 26.45 16.24
CA LEU A 2 -3.89 26.78 16.04
C LEU A 2 -4.25 26.65 14.56
N ILE A 3 -5.22 25.80 14.22
CA ILE A 3 -5.82 25.71 12.88
C ILE A 3 -7.13 26.49 12.91
N ARG A 4 -7.26 27.54 12.09
CA ARG A 4 -8.44 28.41 12.07
C ARG A 4 -9.37 28.10 10.91
N ARG A 5 -10.66 28.40 11.09
CA ARG A 5 -11.70 28.32 10.05
C ARG A 5 -11.77 26.91 9.42
N ALA A 6 -11.59 25.87 10.22
CA ALA A 6 -11.71 24.49 9.77
C ALA A 6 -13.18 24.10 9.62
N VAL A 7 -13.44 23.21 8.66
CA VAL A 7 -14.75 22.56 8.48
C VAL A 7 -14.57 21.06 8.64
N LEU A 8 -15.36 20.41 9.50
CA LEU A 8 -15.34 18.95 9.64
C LEU A 8 -16.21 18.30 8.56
N LEU A 9 -16.08 16.98 8.37
CA LEU A 9 -16.86 16.24 7.36
C LEU A 9 -18.38 16.34 7.55
N ASP A 10 -18.86 16.59 8.77
CA ASP A 10 -20.28 16.81 9.08
C ASP A 10 -20.75 18.25 8.85
N GLY A 11 -19.87 19.13 8.37
CA GLY A 11 -20.13 20.55 8.12
C GLY A 11 -19.90 21.46 9.33
N THR A 12 -19.50 20.93 10.48
CA THR A 12 -19.20 21.73 11.67
C THR A 12 -18.03 22.67 11.42
N ARG A 13 -18.22 23.97 11.67
CA ARG A 13 -17.17 25.00 11.60
C ARG A 13 -16.53 25.19 12.97
N THR A 14 -15.20 25.20 13.01
CA THR A 14 -14.46 25.30 14.28
C THR A 14 -13.03 25.78 14.06
N ASP A 15 -12.41 26.33 15.11
CA ASP A 15 -10.96 26.44 15.22
C ASP A 15 -10.44 25.27 16.07
N ILE A 16 -9.28 24.73 15.72
CA ILE A 16 -8.69 23.53 16.33
C ILE A 16 -7.33 23.88 16.91
N ARG A 17 -7.19 23.79 18.23
CA ARG A 17 -5.87 23.84 18.87
C ARG A 17 -5.32 22.43 19.02
N VAL A 18 -4.15 22.21 18.43
CA VAL A 18 -3.56 20.88 18.30
C VAL A 18 -2.08 20.87 18.68
N GLY A 19 -1.70 19.92 19.52
CA GLY A 19 -0.32 19.49 19.77
C GLY A 19 -0.21 18.00 19.41
N ARG A 20 0.46 17.18 20.24
CA ARG A 20 0.43 15.71 20.07
C ARG A 20 -0.99 15.12 20.07
N ARG A 21 -1.91 15.82 20.73
CA ARG A 21 -3.35 15.56 20.73
C ARG A 21 -4.08 16.85 20.43
N ILE A 22 -5.32 16.73 19.97
CA ILE A 22 -6.24 17.87 19.89
C ILE A 22 -6.57 18.30 21.32
N VAL A 23 -6.26 19.55 21.65
CA VAL A 23 -6.39 20.11 23.00
C VAL A 23 -7.78 20.73 23.18
N GLU A 24 -8.20 21.51 22.19
CA GLU A 24 -9.42 22.32 22.27
C GLU A 24 -9.99 22.54 20.87
N MET A 25 -11.31 22.59 20.78
CA MET A 25 -12.06 22.93 19.57
C MET A 25 -13.19 23.89 19.95
N ALA A 26 -13.20 25.08 19.37
CA ALA A 26 -14.27 26.06 19.55
C ALA A 26 -14.23 27.09 18.41
N ASP A 27 -15.30 27.84 18.23
CA ASP A 27 -15.29 28.98 17.31
C ASP A 27 -14.54 30.17 17.93
N GLY A 28 -13.70 30.85 17.14
CA GLY A 28 -12.99 32.06 17.56
C GLY A 28 -11.93 31.83 18.64
N LEU A 29 -11.18 30.72 18.58
CA LEU A 29 -10.08 30.49 19.51
C LEU A 29 -9.04 31.60 19.38
N ARG A 30 -8.63 32.17 20.52
CA ARG A 30 -7.61 33.23 20.56
C ARG A 30 -6.24 32.62 20.33
N HIS A 31 -5.45 33.25 19.46
CA HIS A 31 -4.05 32.95 19.24
C HIS A 31 -3.22 33.16 20.53
N PHE A 32 -2.35 32.22 20.88
CA PHE A 32 -1.40 32.38 21.97
C PHE A 32 -0.03 32.90 21.49
N PRO A 33 0.65 33.78 22.25
CA PRO A 33 2.00 34.22 21.89
C PRO A 33 2.95 33.03 21.66
N GLY A 34 3.58 32.99 20.49
CA GLY A 34 4.51 31.92 20.09
C GLY A 34 3.85 30.65 19.54
N GLU A 35 2.51 30.58 19.46
CA GLU A 35 1.80 29.48 18.81
C GLU A 35 1.85 29.62 17.28
N THR A 36 2.22 28.55 16.57
CA THR A 36 2.06 28.51 15.10
C THR A 36 0.58 28.57 14.73
N GLU A 37 0.22 29.40 13.76
CA GLU A 37 -1.14 29.50 13.21
C GLU A 37 -1.17 28.97 11.78
N TYR A 38 -2.20 28.19 11.45
CA TYR A 38 -2.53 27.78 10.09
C TYR A 38 -3.99 28.13 9.82
N ASP A 39 -4.27 28.75 8.69
CA ASP A 39 -5.63 29.11 8.31
C ASP A 39 -6.17 28.11 7.27
N ALA A 40 -7.15 27.30 7.66
CA ALA A 40 -7.78 26.33 6.75
C ALA A 40 -8.67 27.01 5.69
N GLY A 41 -8.98 28.30 5.82
CA GLY A 41 -9.70 29.05 4.78
C GLY A 41 -11.13 28.58 4.53
N GLY A 42 -11.76 27.87 5.47
CA GLY A 42 -13.04 27.19 5.26
C GLY A 42 -12.92 25.80 4.62
N GLY A 43 -11.69 25.30 4.46
CA GLY A 43 -11.38 23.97 3.98
C GLY A 43 -11.64 22.87 5.01
N THR A 44 -11.66 21.63 4.51
CA THR A 44 -12.01 20.46 5.33
C THR A 44 -10.83 19.99 6.17
N VAL A 45 -11.05 19.65 7.44
CA VAL A 45 -10.04 18.99 8.28
C VAL A 45 -10.52 17.59 8.64
N ILE A 46 -9.69 16.59 8.32
CA ILE A 46 -9.92 15.18 8.61
C ILE A 46 -8.78 14.60 9.47
N PRO A 47 -8.96 13.43 10.11
CA PRO A 47 -7.83 12.71 10.69
C PRO A 47 -6.77 12.44 9.61
N GLY A 48 -5.50 12.45 10.00
CA GLY A 48 -4.42 12.06 9.10
C GLY A 48 -4.61 10.64 8.57
N LEU A 49 -4.23 10.41 7.32
CA LEU A 49 -4.41 9.10 6.68
C LEU A 49 -3.37 8.10 7.20
N HIS A 50 -3.76 6.83 7.22
CA HIS A 50 -2.97 5.65 7.56
C HIS A 50 -3.01 4.68 6.38
N ASP A 51 -1.87 4.52 5.70
CA ASP A 51 -1.71 3.41 4.76
C ASP A 51 -1.45 2.10 5.51
N HIS A 52 -2.40 1.17 5.48
CA HIS A 52 -2.35 -0.05 6.29
C HIS A 52 -1.47 -1.17 5.73
N HIS A 53 -0.90 -0.99 4.52
CA HIS A 53 -0.02 -1.95 3.85
C HIS A 53 0.82 -1.24 2.79
N ILE A 54 2.11 -1.07 3.07
CA ILE A 54 3.09 -0.49 2.15
C ILE A 54 4.44 -1.17 2.35
N HIS A 55 5.28 -1.20 1.33
CA HIS A 55 6.65 -1.71 1.42
C HIS A 55 7.63 -0.53 1.33
N LEU A 56 8.02 0.06 2.46
CA LEU A 56 8.64 1.40 2.49
C LEU A 56 9.97 1.47 1.72
N ARG A 57 10.88 0.51 1.96
CA ARG A 57 12.16 0.48 1.24
C ARG A 57 11.95 0.21 -0.26
N ALA A 58 11.03 -0.68 -0.61
CA ALA A 58 10.72 -0.96 -2.01
C ALA A 58 10.08 0.26 -2.69
N ALA A 59 9.16 0.93 -2.01
CA ALA A 59 8.47 2.12 -2.50
C ALA A 59 9.46 3.28 -2.73
N ALA A 60 10.37 3.51 -1.78
CA ALA A 60 11.42 4.51 -1.94
C ALA A 60 12.39 4.15 -3.08
N ALA A 61 12.76 2.87 -3.23
CA ALA A 61 13.60 2.43 -4.35
C ALA A 61 12.89 2.58 -5.70
N ALA A 62 11.57 2.41 -5.75
CA ALA A 62 10.78 2.55 -6.96
C ALA A 62 10.74 3.99 -7.50
N LEU A 63 10.85 5.01 -6.64
CA LEU A 63 10.91 6.43 -7.04
C LEU A 63 12.10 6.75 -7.95
N HIS A 64 13.19 5.99 -7.84
CA HIS A 64 14.39 6.12 -8.66
C HIS A 64 14.58 4.97 -9.65
N SER A 65 13.54 4.16 -9.85
CA SER A 65 13.56 3.06 -10.80
C SER A 65 12.78 3.42 -12.05
N VAL A 66 13.24 2.89 -13.18
CA VAL A 66 12.56 3.02 -14.46
C VAL A 66 11.25 2.24 -14.42
N ARG A 67 10.14 2.89 -14.71
CA ARG A 67 8.81 2.28 -14.75
C ARG A 67 8.61 1.54 -16.07
N VAL A 68 8.29 0.25 -16.01
CA VAL A 68 8.13 -0.64 -17.18
C VAL A 68 6.87 -1.49 -17.09
N GLY A 69 5.82 -0.97 -16.45
CA GLY A 69 4.55 -1.67 -16.33
C GLY A 69 3.66 -1.57 -17.57
N PRO A 70 2.51 -2.25 -17.56
CA PRO A 70 1.53 -2.21 -18.66
C PRO A 70 1.04 -0.80 -19.04
N ASP A 71 1.08 0.15 -18.10
CA ASP A 71 0.73 1.55 -18.34
C ASP A 71 1.90 2.37 -18.93
N ASP A 72 3.13 1.87 -18.81
CA ASP A 72 4.36 2.57 -19.21
C ASP A 72 4.90 2.07 -20.56
N VAL A 73 4.60 0.82 -20.90
CA VAL A 73 5.16 0.09 -22.06
C VAL A 73 4.05 -0.70 -22.74
N HIS A 74 3.95 -0.58 -24.06
CA HIS A 74 2.88 -1.22 -24.84
C HIS A 74 3.38 -2.30 -25.80
N ASP A 75 4.69 -2.37 -26.04
CA ASP A 75 5.33 -3.45 -26.79
C ASP A 75 6.82 -3.58 -26.45
N ARG A 76 7.49 -4.54 -27.09
CA ARG A 76 8.91 -4.80 -26.91
C ARG A 76 9.81 -3.66 -27.40
N ALA A 77 9.41 -2.92 -28.43
CA ALA A 77 10.19 -1.80 -28.95
C ALA A 77 10.18 -0.64 -27.95
N ASP A 78 9.03 -0.37 -27.32
CA ASP A 78 8.89 0.59 -26.23
C ASP A 78 9.73 0.22 -25.02
N LEU A 79 9.68 -1.05 -24.57
CA LEU A 79 10.53 -1.54 -23.48
C LEU A 79 12.01 -1.30 -23.78
N THR A 80 12.45 -1.69 -24.98
CA THR A 80 13.84 -1.58 -25.42
C THR A 80 14.28 -0.12 -25.45
N ARG A 81 13.48 0.76 -26.06
CA ARG A 81 13.77 2.20 -26.16
C ARG A 81 13.89 2.84 -24.79
N LEU A 82 12.97 2.51 -23.88
CA LEU A 82 12.89 3.11 -22.55
C LEU A 82 14.04 2.63 -21.65
N LEU A 83 14.38 1.34 -21.69
CA LEU A 83 15.53 0.82 -20.95
C LEU A 83 16.88 1.28 -21.55
N ALA A 84 17.03 1.31 -22.88
CA ALA A 84 18.26 1.77 -23.54
C ALA A 84 18.49 3.29 -23.36
N GLY A 85 17.42 4.07 -23.20
CA GLY A 85 17.48 5.50 -22.90
C GLY A 85 17.67 5.83 -21.42
N ALA A 86 17.59 4.85 -20.52
CA ALA A 86 17.72 5.08 -19.10
C ALA A 86 19.20 5.26 -18.71
N PRO A 87 19.56 6.35 -18.01
CA PRO A 87 20.91 6.50 -17.48
C PRO A 87 21.15 5.46 -16.38
N PRO A 88 22.34 4.83 -16.32
CA PRO A 88 22.74 4.04 -15.16
C PRO A 88 22.77 4.91 -13.91
N ASP A 89 22.43 4.34 -12.76
CA ASP A 89 22.56 4.99 -11.46
C ASP A 89 24.03 5.15 -11.03
N ASP A 90 24.27 5.72 -9.84
CA ASP A 90 25.64 5.92 -9.31
C ASP A 90 26.41 4.60 -9.11
N ASP A 91 25.72 3.47 -9.00
CA ASP A 91 26.32 2.14 -8.92
C ASP A 91 26.56 1.54 -10.32
N GLY A 92 26.18 2.24 -11.39
CA GLY A 92 26.28 1.80 -12.78
C GLY A 92 25.21 0.78 -13.18
N TRP A 93 24.04 0.77 -12.52
CA TRP A 93 22.93 -0.12 -12.83
C TRP A 93 21.77 0.61 -13.50
N ILE A 94 21.14 -0.04 -14.47
CA ILE A 94 19.77 0.30 -14.88
C ILE A 94 18.82 -0.58 -14.05
N ARG A 95 17.93 0.07 -13.31
CA ARG A 95 16.97 -0.59 -12.42
C ARG A 95 15.57 -0.25 -12.89
N ALA A 96 14.79 -1.27 -13.23
CA ALA A 96 13.41 -1.11 -13.65
C ALA A 96 12.45 -1.91 -12.78
N VAL A 97 11.21 -1.45 -12.67
CA VAL A 97 10.17 -2.05 -11.84
C VAL A 97 8.80 -2.05 -12.53
N GLY A 98 7.93 -2.94 -12.09
CA GLY A 98 6.53 -2.98 -12.53
C GLY A 98 6.27 -3.85 -13.75
N TYR A 99 7.26 -4.62 -14.24
CA TYR A 99 7.12 -5.41 -15.46
C TYR A 99 6.01 -6.46 -15.37
N HIS A 100 5.35 -6.73 -16.49
CA HIS A 100 4.44 -7.86 -16.68
C HIS A 100 4.41 -8.26 -18.14
N GLU A 101 4.23 -9.55 -18.42
CA GLU A 101 4.31 -10.11 -19.78
C GLU A 101 3.21 -9.57 -20.70
N ALA A 102 2.09 -9.11 -20.17
CA ALA A 102 1.05 -8.44 -20.96
C ALA A 102 1.54 -7.13 -21.63
N ALA A 103 2.61 -6.51 -21.11
CA ALA A 103 3.16 -5.27 -21.65
C ALA A 103 4.06 -5.49 -22.88
N ALA A 104 4.96 -6.48 -22.82
CA ALA A 104 6.00 -6.67 -23.85
C ALA A 104 6.38 -8.15 -24.12
N GLY A 105 5.59 -9.11 -23.62
CA GLY A 105 5.81 -10.55 -23.73
C GLY A 105 6.75 -11.11 -22.66
N PRO A 106 7.25 -12.35 -22.82
CA PRO A 106 8.26 -12.91 -21.92
C PRO A 106 9.55 -12.09 -21.92
N LEU A 107 10.20 -11.99 -20.76
CA LEU A 107 11.47 -11.31 -20.56
C LEU A 107 12.50 -12.30 -20.05
N ASP A 108 13.68 -12.29 -20.65
CA ASP A 108 14.84 -13.09 -20.25
C ASP A 108 16.13 -12.25 -20.39
N ARG A 109 17.26 -12.84 -19.97
CA ARG A 109 18.57 -12.18 -20.07
C ARG A 109 18.96 -11.83 -21.51
N HIS A 110 18.56 -12.64 -22.49
CA HIS A 110 18.99 -12.49 -23.87
C HIS A 110 18.34 -11.25 -24.48
N LEU A 111 17.06 -11.01 -24.18
CA LEU A 111 16.37 -9.79 -24.56
C LEU A 111 17.04 -8.58 -23.89
N LEU A 112 17.33 -8.65 -22.60
CA LEU A 112 17.98 -7.53 -21.90
C LEU A 112 19.43 -7.28 -22.37
N ASP A 113 20.13 -8.30 -22.88
CA ASP A 113 21.45 -8.16 -23.50
C ASP A 113 21.38 -7.36 -24.82
N GLU A 114 20.29 -7.44 -25.58
CA GLU A 114 20.08 -6.62 -26.79
C GLU A 114 19.90 -5.12 -26.46
N VAL A 115 19.36 -4.81 -25.28
CA VAL A 115 19.03 -3.45 -24.84
C VAL A 115 20.27 -2.66 -24.41
N ALA A 116 21.07 -3.23 -23.51
CA ALA A 116 22.23 -2.57 -22.91
C ALA A 116 23.36 -3.55 -22.57
N PRO A 117 24.06 -4.12 -23.57
CA PRO A 117 24.99 -5.23 -23.37
C PRO A 117 26.09 -5.02 -22.31
N PRO A 118 26.76 -3.84 -22.21
CA PRO A 118 27.82 -3.65 -21.22
C PRO A 118 27.31 -3.15 -19.86
N VAL A 119 26.04 -2.76 -19.75
CA VAL A 119 25.48 -2.14 -18.54
C VAL A 119 24.66 -3.17 -17.77
N PRO A 120 24.91 -3.39 -16.47
CA PRO A 120 24.04 -4.21 -15.63
C PRO A 120 22.59 -3.71 -15.62
N VAL A 121 21.66 -4.53 -16.09
CA VAL A 121 20.21 -4.26 -16.06
C VAL A 121 19.52 -5.25 -15.13
N ARG A 122 18.63 -4.75 -14.26
CA ARG A 122 17.66 -5.58 -13.53
C ARG A 122 16.25 -5.03 -13.71
N VAL A 123 15.30 -5.93 -13.92
CA VAL A 123 13.88 -5.61 -14.08
C VAL A 123 13.06 -6.40 -13.07
N GLN A 124 12.33 -5.72 -12.19
CA GLN A 124 11.40 -6.34 -11.25
C GLN A 124 10.04 -6.59 -11.91
N HIS A 125 9.54 -7.80 -11.80
CA HIS A 125 8.14 -8.11 -12.12
C HIS A 125 7.21 -7.46 -11.09
N ARG A 126 6.05 -6.94 -11.51
CA ARG A 126 5.09 -6.24 -10.64
C ARG A 126 4.54 -7.08 -9.47
N SER A 127 4.71 -8.40 -9.50
CA SER A 127 4.38 -9.28 -8.38
C SER A 127 5.36 -9.17 -7.20
N GLY A 128 6.53 -8.55 -7.40
CA GLY A 128 7.58 -8.42 -6.39
C GLY A 128 8.40 -9.70 -6.13
N VAL A 129 7.95 -10.85 -6.65
CA VAL A 129 8.57 -12.15 -6.38
C VAL A 129 9.55 -12.63 -7.47
N GLN A 130 9.73 -11.84 -8.54
CA GLN A 130 10.60 -12.21 -9.66
C GLN A 130 11.41 -11.00 -10.15
N TRP A 131 12.68 -11.26 -10.48
CA TRP A 131 13.59 -10.33 -11.14
C TRP A 131 14.15 -10.95 -12.41
N THR A 132 14.36 -10.15 -13.45
CA THR A 132 15.07 -10.57 -14.67
C THR A 132 16.31 -9.72 -14.85
N LEU A 133 17.45 -10.37 -15.05
CA LEU A 133 18.78 -9.74 -15.16
C LEU A 133 19.41 -10.05 -16.52
N ASN A 134 20.15 -9.08 -17.06
CA ASN A 134 21.00 -9.33 -18.23
C ASN A 134 22.32 -10.02 -17.86
N SER A 135 23.11 -10.44 -18.86
CA SER A 135 24.37 -11.14 -18.64
C SER A 135 25.40 -10.29 -17.87
N ALA A 136 25.46 -8.97 -18.12
CA ALA A 136 26.34 -8.06 -17.37
C ALA A 136 25.98 -8.00 -15.87
N ALA A 137 24.68 -7.96 -15.55
CA ALA A 137 24.18 -8.01 -14.18
C ALA A 137 24.47 -9.36 -13.51
N LEU A 138 24.26 -10.47 -14.23
CA LEU A 138 24.52 -11.82 -13.75
C LEU A 138 26.00 -12.03 -13.38
N VAL A 139 26.93 -11.55 -14.22
CA VAL A 139 28.37 -11.55 -13.91
C VAL A 139 28.63 -10.79 -12.61
N ARG A 140 28.01 -9.62 -12.43
CA ARG A 140 28.23 -8.75 -11.28
C ARG A 140 27.74 -9.33 -9.96
N ILE A 141 26.73 -10.21 -9.99
CA ILE A 141 26.22 -10.91 -8.80
C ILE A 141 26.80 -12.32 -8.64
N GLY A 142 27.80 -12.71 -9.45
CA GLY A 142 28.48 -14.00 -9.35
C GLY A 142 27.72 -15.18 -9.95
N LEU A 143 26.76 -14.95 -10.86
CA LEU A 143 25.96 -15.97 -11.53
C LEU A 143 26.10 -15.95 -13.07
N PRO A 144 27.32 -15.92 -13.65
CA PRO A 144 27.51 -15.74 -15.10
C PRO A 144 26.85 -16.83 -15.96
N GLU A 145 26.71 -18.04 -15.43
CA GLU A 145 26.15 -19.20 -16.15
C GLU A 145 24.63 -19.35 -15.99
N HIS A 146 23.92 -18.38 -15.37
CA HIS A 146 22.47 -18.48 -15.18
C HIS A 146 21.75 -18.55 -16.54
N PRO A 147 20.90 -19.55 -16.80
CA PRO A 147 20.45 -19.87 -18.16
C PRO A 147 19.62 -18.78 -18.82
N ASP A 148 18.73 -18.12 -18.07
CA ASP A 148 17.71 -17.18 -18.56
C ASP A 148 17.69 -15.84 -17.80
N GLY A 149 18.55 -15.67 -16.79
CA GLY A 149 18.57 -14.52 -15.89
C GLY A 149 17.32 -14.27 -15.02
N VAL A 150 16.39 -15.23 -14.92
CA VAL A 150 15.17 -15.09 -14.09
C VAL A 150 15.42 -15.59 -12.67
N LEU A 151 15.33 -14.70 -11.68
CA LEU A 151 15.53 -15.00 -10.25
C LEU A 151 14.21 -14.86 -9.48
N ARG A 152 13.89 -15.81 -8.60
CA ARG A 152 12.67 -15.76 -7.77
C ARG A 152 12.98 -15.49 -6.31
N SER A 153 12.10 -14.77 -5.61
CA SER A 153 12.29 -14.40 -4.20
C SER A 153 12.38 -15.58 -3.23
N ALA A 154 11.86 -16.75 -3.61
CA ALA A 154 11.95 -17.98 -2.83
C ALA A 154 13.35 -18.63 -2.89
N ASP A 155 14.18 -18.24 -3.86
CA ASP A 155 15.51 -18.81 -4.03
C ASP A 155 16.46 -18.16 -3.02
N ALA A 156 16.74 -18.85 -1.92
CA ALA A 156 17.54 -18.39 -0.78
C ALA A 156 19.02 -18.06 -1.09
N SER A 157 19.43 -18.07 -2.36
CA SER A 157 20.82 -18.03 -2.80
C SER A 157 21.31 -16.67 -3.28
N TRP A 158 20.49 -15.62 -3.33
CA TRP A 158 20.87 -14.38 -3.99
C TRP A 158 20.67 -13.12 -3.15
N ALA A 159 21.69 -12.27 -3.15
CA ALA A 159 21.61 -10.89 -2.72
C ALA A 159 21.86 -10.00 -3.94
N LEU A 160 20.78 -9.50 -4.56
CA LEU A 160 20.93 -8.40 -5.51
C LEU A 160 21.55 -7.22 -4.75
N PRO A 161 22.48 -6.46 -5.36
CA PRO A 161 23.03 -5.28 -4.72
C PRO A 161 21.89 -4.37 -4.24
N GLN A 162 21.82 -4.20 -2.92
CA GLN A 162 20.87 -3.32 -2.28
C GLN A 162 21.51 -1.94 -2.21
N ARG A 163 20.81 -0.96 -2.78
CA ARG A 163 21.08 0.46 -2.54
C ARG A 163 20.10 0.89 -1.46
N GLU A 164 20.63 1.49 -0.40
CA GLU A 164 19.80 2.11 0.62
C GLU A 164 18.99 3.24 -0.02
N PRO A 165 17.65 3.15 -0.07
CA PRO A 165 16.84 4.12 -0.79
C PRO A 165 16.67 5.43 0.00
N ASP A 166 16.30 6.50 -0.70
CA ASP A 166 15.96 7.76 -0.06
C ASP A 166 14.55 7.70 0.55
N LEU A 167 14.51 7.40 1.85
CA LEU A 167 13.27 7.38 2.62
C LEU A 167 12.69 8.79 2.86
N ASP A 168 13.49 9.85 2.75
CA ASP A 168 13.03 11.22 3.02
C ASP A 168 12.13 11.70 1.87
N GLU A 169 12.50 11.36 0.61
CA GLU A 169 11.66 11.64 -0.56
C GLU A 169 10.31 10.91 -0.48
N LEU A 170 10.32 9.62 -0.16
CA LEU A 170 9.08 8.86 0.05
C LEU A 170 8.26 9.46 1.20
N SER A 171 8.89 9.80 2.33
CA SER A 171 8.21 10.41 3.47
C SER A 171 7.55 11.73 3.09
N ALA A 172 8.24 12.56 2.29
CA ALA A 172 7.70 13.80 1.78
C ALA A 172 6.53 13.57 0.81
N LEU A 173 6.62 12.58 -0.08
CA LEU A 173 5.54 12.19 -0.98
C LEU A 173 4.29 11.75 -0.19
N LEU A 174 4.45 10.88 0.80
CA LEU A 174 3.36 10.44 1.67
C LEU A 174 2.71 11.62 2.42
N CYS A 175 3.51 12.57 2.91
CA CYS A 175 2.98 13.82 3.49
C CYS A 175 2.19 14.64 2.46
N ARG A 176 2.55 14.64 1.17
CA ARG A 176 1.76 15.35 0.14
C ARG A 176 0.36 14.76 -0.03
N TYR A 177 0.20 13.47 0.25
CA TYR A 177 -1.09 12.77 0.21
C TYR A 177 -1.91 12.88 1.50
N GLY A 178 -1.42 13.55 2.56
CA GLY A 178 -2.14 13.56 3.84
C GLY A 178 -1.84 12.36 4.73
N VAL A 179 -0.86 11.53 4.37
CA VAL A 179 -0.51 10.30 5.12
C VAL A 179 0.37 10.66 6.31
N THR A 180 -0.14 10.34 7.50
CA THR A 180 0.51 10.57 8.80
C THR A 180 0.98 9.28 9.47
N ALA A 181 0.51 8.13 9.00
CA ALA A 181 0.88 6.83 9.53
C ALA A 181 0.96 5.80 8.40
N VAL A 182 1.80 4.79 8.59
CA VAL A 182 1.99 3.69 7.64
C VAL A 182 2.19 2.38 8.38
N THR A 183 1.84 1.27 7.74
CA THR A 183 2.20 -0.08 8.20
C THR A 183 3.06 -0.76 7.15
N ASP A 184 4.34 -0.93 7.45
CA ASP A 184 5.26 -1.68 6.61
C ASP A 184 4.91 -3.16 6.60
N ALA A 185 4.71 -3.71 5.40
CA ALA A 185 4.27 -5.08 5.18
C ALA A 185 5.37 -6.01 4.67
N THR A 186 6.63 -5.56 4.71
CA THR A 186 7.79 -6.38 4.34
C THR A 186 7.96 -7.51 5.37
N PRO A 187 7.98 -8.80 4.96
CA PRO A 187 7.94 -9.94 5.88
C PRO A 187 9.20 -10.06 6.75
N ASP A 188 10.36 -9.79 6.17
CA ASP A 188 11.64 -10.24 6.72
C ASP A 188 12.49 -9.09 7.31
N LEU A 189 11.86 -7.99 7.75
CA LEU A 189 12.60 -6.88 8.36
C LEU A 189 13.23 -7.29 9.69
N GLY A 190 14.52 -6.96 9.86
CA GLY A 190 15.21 -7.08 11.14
C GLY A 190 14.83 -5.95 12.10
N ALA A 191 15.12 -6.13 13.39
CA ALA A 191 14.86 -5.11 14.41
C ALA A 191 15.60 -3.78 14.14
N GLY A 192 16.80 -3.86 13.53
CA GLY A 192 17.55 -2.69 13.08
C GLY A 192 16.83 -1.91 11.98
N ASP A 193 16.30 -2.61 10.97
CA ASP A 193 15.52 -2.00 9.89
C ASP A 193 14.27 -1.31 10.42
N ILE A 194 13.52 -1.98 11.30
CA ILE A 194 12.31 -1.41 11.93
C ILE A 194 12.64 -0.10 12.66
N THR A 195 13.71 -0.11 13.45
CA THR A 195 14.16 1.08 14.20
C THR A 195 14.57 2.21 13.25
N GLU A 196 15.25 1.87 12.14
CA GLU A 196 15.65 2.85 11.14
C GLU A 196 14.45 3.50 10.45
N LEU A 197 13.49 2.69 9.99
CA LEU A 197 12.26 3.17 9.35
C LEU A 197 11.50 4.12 10.29
N GLN A 198 11.32 3.72 11.55
CA GLN A 198 10.65 4.54 12.58
C GLN A 198 11.36 5.85 12.89
N ARG A 199 12.68 5.93 12.66
CA ARG A 199 13.48 7.14 12.92
C ARG A 199 13.52 8.08 11.71
N ARG A 200 13.58 7.55 10.49
CA ARG A 200 13.77 8.35 9.27
C ARG A 200 12.47 8.93 8.72
N LEU A 201 11.37 8.18 8.79
CA LEU A 201 10.08 8.66 8.30
C LEU A 201 9.45 9.66 9.28
N ARG A 202 8.80 10.68 8.73
CA ARG A 202 7.98 11.64 9.50
C ARG A 202 6.70 10.99 10.02
N GLN A 203 6.18 10.01 9.28
CA GLN A 203 4.97 9.27 9.64
C GLN A 203 5.18 8.39 10.88
N THR A 204 4.08 8.07 11.56
CA THR A 204 4.09 6.95 12.51
C THR A 204 4.23 5.64 11.75
N VAL A 205 5.35 4.93 11.94
CA VAL A 205 5.61 3.65 11.27
C VAL A 205 5.30 2.47 12.19
N ARG A 206 4.45 1.56 11.69
CA ARG A 206 4.24 0.22 12.25
C ARG A 206 4.83 -0.80 11.28
N CYS A 207 5.22 -1.97 11.77
CA CYS A 207 5.76 -3.05 10.93
C CYS A 207 5.02 -4.35 11.26
N LEU A 208 4.78 -5.18 10.24
CA LEU A 208 4.21 -6.51 10.42
C LEU A 208 5.27 -7.59 10.67
N ALA A 209 6.50 -7.35 10.23
CA ALA A 209 7.63 -8.22 10.54
C ALA A 209 7.85 -8.33 12.06
N PRO A 210 8.35 -9.48 12.53
CA PRO A 210 8.54 -10.75 11.82
C PRO A 210 7.26 -11.60 11.67
N GLY A 211 6.09 -11.10 12.09
CA GLY A 211 4.82 -11.82 12.08
C GLY A 211 4.11 -11.87 10.71
N LYS A 212 4.72 -11.36 9.65
CA LYS A 212 4.15 -11.35 8.30
C LYS A 212 4.67 -12.54 7.50
N ARG A 213 3.77 -13.20 6.77
CA ARG A 213 4.14 -14.29 5.87
C ARG A 213 3.43 -14.18 4.52
N ILE A 214 4.18 -14.46 3.46
CA ILE A 214 3.65 -14.61 2.11
C ILE A 214 3.31 -16.09 1.87
N LEU A 215 2.10 -16.35 1.38
CA LEU A 215 1.67 -17.69 0.99
C LEU A 215 1.83 -17.85 -0.52
N HIS A 216 2.24 -19.05 -0.94
CA HIS A 216 2.45 -19.39 -2.35
C HIS A 216 1.66 -20.67 -2.66
N ASP A 217 0.89 -20.65 -3.74
CA ASP A 217 -0.07 -21.71 -4.09
C ASP A 217 0.59 -23.07 -4.33
N ASP A 218 1.79 -23.07 -4.90
CA ASP A 218 2.58 -24.26 -5.24
C ASP A 218 3.15 -25.01 -4.02
N VAL A 219 3.21 -24.35 -2.86
CA VAL A 219 3.78 -24.90 -1.62
C VAL A 219 2.89 -24.71 -0.40
N LEU A 220 1.57 -24.60 -0.58
CA LEU A 220 0.62 -24.49 0.54
C LEU A 220 0.67 -25.73 1.44
N ASP A 221 1.11 -25.55 2.68
CA ASP A 221 1.13 -26.58 3.72
C ASP A 221 0.41 -26.05 4.98
N LEU A 222 -0.83 -26.50 5.18
CA LEU A 222 -1.65 -26.15 6.34
C LEU A 222 -0.98 -26.56 7.66
N GLY A 223 -0.32 -27.72 7.71
CA GLY A 223 0.31 -28.22 8.92
C GLY A 223 1.51 -27.37 9.32
N ALA A 224 2.37 -27.03 8.36
CA ALA A 224 3.50 -26.13 8.58
C ALA A 224 3.03 -24.72 8.95
N LEU A 225 2.01 -24.18 8.27
CA LEU A 225 1.46 -22.88 8.58
C LEU A 225 0.86 -22.83 9.99
N THR A 226 0.06 -23.82 10.37
CA THR A 226 -0.54 -23.92 11.72
C THR A 226 0.52 -23.95 12.81
N ARG A 227 1.59 -24.75 12.64
CA ARG A 227 2.71 -24.79 13.60
C ARG A 227 3.40 -23.44 13.71
N TRP A 228 3.64 -22.77 12.59
CA TRP A 228 4.27 -21.45 12.57
C TRP A 228 3.39 -20.38 13.23
N VAL A 229 2.08 -20.36 12.96
CA VAL A 229 1.12 -19.45 13.62
C VAL A 229 1.13 -19.68 15.13
N GLY A 230 0.96 -20.94 15.57
CA GLY A 230 0.95 -21.27 17.00
C GLY A 230 2.26 -20.93 17.70
N HIS A 231 3.40 -21.13 17.04
CA HIS A 231 4.71 -20.71 17.58
C HIS A 231 4.80 -19.19 17.70
N THR A 232 4.42 -18.45 16.67
CA THR A 232 4.44 -16.96 16.66
C THR A 232 3.55 -16.39 17.76
N HIS A 233 2.37 -16.97 17.96
CA HIS A 233 1.47 -16.63 19.06
C HIS A 233 2.06 -16.96 20.44
N SER A 234 2.77 -18.10 20.57
CA SER A 234 3.38 -18.52 21.84
C SER A 234 4.46 -17.56 22.35
N VAL A 235 5.08 -16.79 21.45
CA VAL A 235 6.05 -15.72 21.78
C VAL A 235 5.39 -14.33 21.85
N GLY A 236 4.04 -14.27 21.86
CA GLY A 236 3.26 -13.05 22.05
C GLY A 236 3.18 -12.14 20.82
N MET A 237 3.45 -12.66 19.62
CA MET A 237 3.46 -11.88 18.40
C MET A 237 2.21 -12.13 17.54
N PRO A 238 1.63 -11.10 16.90
CA PRO A 238 0.56 -11.29 15.92
C PRO A 238 1.07 -11.87 14.61
N VAL A 239 0.14 -12.40 13.83
CA VAL A 239 0.36 -12.89 12.47
C VAL A 239 -0.44 -12.08 11.44
N ALA A 240 0.23 -11.70 10.36
CA ALA A 240 -0.38 -11.15 9.15
C ALA A 240 -0.13 -12.09 7.96
N LEU A 241 -1.19 -12.63 7.34
CA LEU A 241 -1.07 -13.55 6.21
C LEU A 241 -1.47 -12.89 4.89
N HIS A 242 -0.55 -12.88 3.93
CA HIS A 242 -0.83 -12.53 2.54
C HIS A 242 -1.72 -13.59 1.89
N CYS A 243 -2.92 -13.19 1.44
CA CYS A 243 -3.89 -14.08 0.80
C CYS A 243 -4.47 -13.39 -0.45
N VAL A 244 -3.94 -13.73 -1.62
CA VAL A 244 -4.40 -13.21 -2.92
C VAL A 244 -5.18 -14.25 -3.74
N THR A 245 -5.24 -15.50 -3.29
CA THR A 245 -6.02 -16.56 -3.96
C THR A 245 -7.04 -17.19 -3.00
N ALA A 246 -8.08 -17.81 -3.56
CA ALA A 246 -9.07 -18.55 -2.79
C ALA A 246 -8.43 -19.68 -1.95
N ALA A 247 -7.46 -20.40 -2.52
CA ALA A 247 -6.75 -21.49 -1.82
C ALA A 247 -5.96 -20.96 -0.62
N GLN A 248 -5.24 -19.83 -0.78
CA GLN A 248 -4.52 -19.18 0.32
C GLN A 248 -5.45 -18.78 1.44
N LEU A 249 -6.61 -18.18 1.12
CA LEU A 249 -7.59 -17.76 2.12
C LEU A 249 -8.13 -18.96 2.91
N VAL A 250 -8.49 -20.05 2.24
CA VAL A 250 -8.97 -21.28 2.90
C VAL A 250 -7.90 -21.83 3.86
N VAL A 251 -6.65 -21.94 3.41
CA VAL A 251 -5.55 -22.45 4.23
C VAL A 251 -5.25 -21.53 5.41
N ALA A 252 -5.27 -20.21 5.21
CA ALA A 252 -5.09 -19.22 6.27
C ALA A 252 -6.17 -19.31 7.35
N LEU A 253 -7.45 -19.35 6.95
CA LEU A 253 -8.58 -19.47 7.86
C LEU A 253 -8.52 -20.79 8.66
N ALA A 254 -8.16 -21.89 8.01
CA ALA A 254 -7.96 -23.17 8.67
C ALA A 254 -6.81 -23.12 9.68
N ALA A 255 -5.68 -22.49 9.32
CA ALA A 255 -4.53 -22.36 10.21
C ALA A 255 -4.86 -21.54 11.47
N PHE A 256 -5.54 -20.40 11.33
CA PHE A 256 -5.99 -19.60 12.48
C PHE A 256 -7.00 -20.34 13.34
N ARG A 257 -7.94 -21.07 12.73
CA ARG A 257 -8.90 -21.88 13.48
C ARG A 257 -8.22 -22.97 14.31
N SER A 258 -7.17 -23.58 13.78
CA SER A 258 -6.44 -24.66 14.45
C SER A 258 -5.42 -24.15 15.49
N ALA A 259 -4.69 -23.07 15.20
CA ALA A 259 -3.67 -22.54 16.10
C ALA A 259 -4.24 -21.66 17.22
N GLY A 260 -5.44 -21.12 17.04
CA GLY A 260 -5.98 -20.05 17.86
C GLY A 260 -5.70 -18.67 17.26
N ARG A 261 -6.15 -17.63 17.95
CA ARG A 261 -6.04 -16.23 17.48
C ARG A 261 -5.30 -15.37 18.48
N HIS A 262 -4.51 -14.46 17.96
CA HIS A 262 -4.03 -13.28 18.64
C HIS A 262 -4.91 -12.05 18.28
N PRO A 263 -5.19 -11.11 19.21
CA PRO A 263 -6.10 -9.98 18.96
C PRO A 263 -5.72 -9.04 17.81
N LEU A 264 -4.45 -9.07 17.40
CA LEU A 264 -3.89 -8.26 16.32
C LEU A 264 -3.58 -9.08 15.06
N ASP A 265 -4.00 -10.34 14.99
CA ASP A 265 -3.92 -11.11 13.75
C ASP A 265 -4.74 -10.44 12.64
N ARG A 266 -4.33 -10.62 11.38
CA ARG A 266 -5.04 -10.08 10.22
C ARG A 266 -4.77 -10.83 8.92
N ILE A 267 -5.71 -10.70 7.98
CA ILE A 267 -5.55 -11.13 6.59
C ILE A 267 -5.16 -9.92 5.75
N GLU A 268 -4.15 -10.09 4.90
CA GLU A 268 -3.72 -9.10 3.92
C GLU A 268 -4.26 -9.47 2.54
N HIS A 269 -4.65 -8.44 1.80
CA HIS A 269 -5.25 -8.46 0.47
C HIS A 269 -6.67 -9.01 0.47
N ALA A 270 -6.85 -10.29 0.79
CA ALA A 270 -8.09 -11.02 0.51
C ALA A 270 -8.59 -10.71 -0.91
N ALA A 271 -7.68 -10.82 -1.89
CA ALA A 271 -7.94 -10.36 -3.26
C ALA A 271 -9.08 -11.14 -3.92
N VAL A 272 -9.17 -12.45 -3.62
CA VAL A 272 -10.27 -13.33 -4.03
C VAL A 272 -10.93 -13.88 -2.76
N VAL A 273 -12.21 -13.57 -2.57
CA VAL A 273 -13.02 -14.10 -1.45
C VAL A 273 -14.27 -14.77 -2.02
N PRO A 274 -14.22 -16.10 -2.20
CA PRO A 274 -15.38 -16.84 -2.68
C PRO A 274 -16.56 -16.78 -1.74
N ASP A 275 -17.78 -16.87 -2.28
CA ASP A 275 -19.01 -16.86 -1.49
C ASP A 275 -19.01 -17.96 -0.41
N ALA A 276 -18.44 -19.12 -0.73
CA ALA A 276 -18.29 -20.25 0.18
C ALA A 276 -17.40 -19.95 1.41
N THR A 277 -16.53 -18.94 1.33
CA THR A 277 -15.57 -18.59 2.40
C THR A 277 -15.89 -17.29 3.12
N LEU A 278 -16.76 -16.44 2.56
CA LEU A 278 -17.10 -15.14 3.15
C LEU A 278 -17.66 -15.26 4.57
N ALA A 279 -18.61 -16.18 4.79
CA ALA A 279 -19.19 -16.41 6.11
C ALA A 279 -18.14 -16.91 7.11
N VAL A 280 -17.25 -17.81 6.69
CA VAL A 280 -16.16 -18.34 7.53
C VAL A 280 -15.18 -17.23 7.89
N LEU A 281 -14.84 -16.35 6.95
CA LEU A 281 -13.99 -15.18 7.19
C LEU A 281 -14.65 -14.22 8.20
N ALA A 282 -15.94 -13.95 8.08
CA ALA A 282 -16.68 -13.12 9.03
C ALA A 282 -16.70 -13.72 10.44
N GLU A 283 -17.01 -15.01 10.57
CA GLU A 283 -17.00 -15.75 11.84
C GLU A 283 -15.60 -15.81 12.47
N SER A 284 -14.54 -15.81 11.65
CA SER A 284 -13.16 -15.81 12.12
C SER A 284 -12.77 -14.54 12.86
N ALA A 285 -13.58 -13.46 12.76
CA ALA A 285 -13.35 -12.09 13.26
C ALA A 285 -11.95 -11.51 12.98
N LEU A 286 -11.21 -12.10 12.02
CA LEU A 286 -9.96 -11.57 11.52
C LEU A 286 -10.27 -10.31 10.72
N PRO A 287 -9.58 -9.20 11.00
CA PRO A 287 -9.65 -8.05 10.14
C PRO A 287 -8.99 -8.34 8.78
N VAL A 288 -9.44 -7.61 7.76
CA VAL A 288 -8.88 -7.63 6.41
C VAL A 288 -8.30 -6.26 6.08
N VAL A 289 -7.07 -6.24 5.55
CA VAL A 289 -6.48 -5.06 4.90
C VAL A 289 -6.45 -5.32 3.40
N THR A 290 -7.14 -4.52 2.59
CA THR A 290 -7.33 -4.77 1.14
C THR A 290 -7.00 -3.55 0.27
N GLN A 291 -6.87 -3.75 -1.04
CA GLN A 291 -6.29 -2.79 -1.99
C GLN A 291 -7.19 -2.62 -3.23
N PRO A 292 -8.25 -1.80 -3.12
CA PRO A 292 -9.19 -1.60 -4.22
C PRO A 292 -8.57 -0.89 -5.44
N ASN A 293 -7.43 -0.20 -5.29
CA ASN A 293 -6.69 0.39 -6.42
C ASN A 293 -6.33 -0.64 -7.49
N PHE A 294 -6.13 -1.91 -7.14
CA PHE A 294 -5.88 -2.95 -8.15
C PHE A 294 -7.06 -3.20 -9.09
N VAL A 295 -8.28 -2.80 -8.73
CA VAL A 295 -9.40 -2.77 -9.69
C VAL A 295 -9.16 -1.75 -10.80
N ALA A 296 -8.61 -0.58 -10.46
CA ALA A 296 -8.30 0.46 -11.45
C ALA A 296 -7.06 0.10 -12.28
N GLU A 297 -6.00 -0.34 -11.61
CA GLU A 297 -4.69 -0.61 -12.24
C GLU A 297 -4.66 -1.92 -13.04
N ARG A 298 -5.45 -2.93 -12.64
CA ARG A 298 -5.35 -4.31 -13.17
C ARG A 298 -6.69 -4.89 -13.60
N GLY A 299 -7.77 -4.12 -13.50
CA GLY A 299 -9.13 -4.60 -13.75
C GLY A 299 -9.36 -5.18 -15.13
N ASP A 300 -8.78 -4.59 -16.17
CA ASP A 300 -8.93 -5.11 -17.55
C ASP A 300 -8.30 -6.50 -17.73
N GLN A 301 -7.19 -6.73 -17.02
CA GLN A 301 -6.59 -8.05 -16.99
C GLN A 301 -7.45 -9.04 -16.21
N TYR A 302 -8.01 -8.64 -15.06
CA TYR A 302 -8.95 -9.50 -14.33
C TYR A 302 -10.17 -9.88 -15.17
N LEU A 303 -10.71 -8.95 -15.96
CA LEU A 303 -11.80 -9.23 -16.90
C LEU A 303 -11.42 -10.25 -17.98
N THR A 304 -10.13 -10.40 -18.28
CA THR A 304 -9.61 -11.35 -19.28
C THR A 304 -9.26 -12.70 -18.66
N ASP A 305 -8.58 -12.68 -17.51
CA ASP A 305 -7.93 -13.85 -16.93
C ASP A 305 -8.83 -14.62 -15.94
N VAL A 306 -9.81 -13.95 -15.33
CA VAL A 306 -10.73 -14.54 -14.34
C VAL A 306 -12.08 -14.83 -15.01
N PRO A 307 -12.70 -16.00 -14.79
CA PRO A 307 -14.03 -16.27 -15.31
C PRO A 307 -15.06 -15.23 -14.85
N ASP A 308 -15.94 -14.80 -15.75
CA ASP A 308 -16.99 -13.78 -15.46
C ASP A 308 -17.85 -14.13 -14.23
N THR A 309 -18.06 -15.42 -13.98
CA THR A 309 -18.82 -15.92 -12.83
C THR A 309 -18.12 -15.75 -11.49
N GLU A 310 -16.84 -15.37 -11.49
CA GLU A 310 -16.00 -15.20 -10.29
C GLU A 310 -15.60 -13.72 -10.09
N HIS A 311 -15.96 -12.80 -11.00
CA HIS A 311 -15.59 -11.38 -10.89
C HIS A 311 -16.13 -10.70 -9.64
N HIS A 312 -17.25 -11.17 -9.09
CA HIS A 312 -17.81 -10.65 -7.83
C HIS A 312 -16.98 -11.03 -6.61
N GLU A 313 -16.09 -12.02 -6.72
CA GLU A 313 -15.20 -12.47 -5.65
C GLU A 313 -13.96 -11.59 -5.51
N LEU A 314 -13.67 -10.76 -6.52
CA LEU A 314 -12.49 -9.91 -6.61
C LEU A 314 -12.64 -8.61 -5.81
N TRP A 315 -11.70 -8.35 -4.89
CA TRP A 315 -11.56 -7.10 -4.13
C TRP A 315 -12.89 -6.60 -3.52
N ARG A 316 -13.65 -7.53 -2.92
CA ARG A 316 -15.08 -7.36 -2.57
C ARG A 316 -15.35 -6.58 -1.26
N VAL A 317 -14.96 -5.30 -1.26
CA VAL A 317 -15.00 -4.44 -0.06
C VAL A 317 -16.40 -4.31 0.55
N ALA A 318 -17.45 -4.12 -0.27
CA ALA A 318 -18.80 -3.93 0.25
C ALA A 318 -19.32 -5.21 0.93
N SER A 319 -19.12 -6.36 0.30
CA SER A 319 -19.50 -7.67 0.86
C SER A 319 -18.79 -7.95 2.19
N LEU A 320 -17.50 -7.63 2.30
CA LEU A 320 -16.75 -7.79 3.56
C LEU A 320 -17.37 -6.94 4.68
N LEU A 321 -17.61 -5.66 4.41
CA LEU A 321 -18.21 -4.73 5.38
C LEU A 321 -19.62 -5.17 5.80
N GLN A 322 -20.47 -5.55 4.84
CA GLN A 322 -21.84 -6.00 5.09
C GLN A 322 -21.89 -7.29 5.92
N SER A 323 -20.86 -8.13 5.80
CA SER A 323 -20.71 -9.37 6.58
C SER A 323 -20.13 -9.12 7.98
N GLY A 324 -19.84 -7.86 8.34
CA GLY A 324 -19.28 -7.49 9.64
C GLY A 324 -17.76 -7.70 9.76
N VAL A 325 -17.06 -7.96 8.66
CA VAL A 325 -15.59 -8.03 8.66
C VAL A 325 -15.04 -6.62 8.91
N ARG A 326 -14.07 -6.52 9.82
CA ARG A 326 -13.34 -5.27 10.06
C ARG A 326 -12.36 -5.05 8.91
N VAL A 327 -12.60 -4.00 8.11
CA VAL A 327 -11.77 -3.70 6.93
C VAL A 327 -10.90 -2.47 7.18
N ALA A 328 -9.72 -2.44 6.57
CA ALA A 328 -8.94 -1.24 6.30
C ALA A 328 -8.49 -1.25 4.83
N LEU A 329 -8.24 -0.07 4.27
CA LEU A 329 -7.69 0.08 2.93
C LEU A 329 -6.20 0.41 2.98
N SER A 330 -5.52 0.15 1.86
CA SER A 330 -4.09 0.39 1.69
C SER A 330 -3.75 0.47 0.22
N THR A 331 -2.53 0.91 -0.10
CA THR A 331 -2.06 1.04 -1.49
C THR A 331 -1.25 -0.17 -1.97
N ASP A 332 -0.56 -0.85 -1.04
CA ASP A 332 0.46 -1.87 -1.34
C ASP A 332 1.60 -1.32 -2.23
N ALA A 333 1.94 -0.05 -2.06
CA ALA A 333 3.04 0.56 -2.80
C ALA A 333 4.38 -0.14 -2.51
N PRO A 334 5.24 -0.36 -3.52
CA PRO A 334 5.13 0.10 -4.91
C PRO A 334 4.42 -0.87 -5.87
N PHE A 335 3.82 -1.95 -5.36
CA PHE A 335 3.11 -2.89 -6.22
C PHE A 335 1.80 -2.29 -6.74
N GLY A 336 1.15 -1.45 -5.93
CA GLY A 336 0.19 -0.44 -6.38
C GLY A 336 0.77 0.97 -6.37
N ASP A 337 0.02 1.94 -6.90
CA ASP A 337 0.37 3.37 -6.78
C ASP A 337 0.24 3.85 -5.32
N ALA A 338 1.14 4.75 -4.89
CA ALA A 338 1.20 5.23 -3.50
C ALA A 338 0.09 6.23 -3.12
N ASP A 339 -0.76 6.65 -4.06
CA ASP A 339 -1.87 7.58 -3.80
C ASP A 339 -3.06 6.88 -3.09
N PRO A 340 -3.29 7.13 -1.77
CA PRO A 340 -4.45 6.58 -1.07
C PRO A 340 -5.78 7.12 -1.61
N TRP A 341 -5.80 8.31 -2.20
CA TRP A 341 -7.00 8.91 -2.78
C TRP A 341 -7.43 8.15 -4.03
N ALA A 342 -6.48 7.68 -4.85
CA ALA A 342 -6.75 6.77 -5.97
C ALA A 342 -7.35 5.44 -5.48
N ALA A 343 -6.83 4.86 -4.40
CA ALA A 343 -7.43 3.67 -3.79
C ALA A 343 -8.86 3.92 -3.30
N MET A 344 -9.14 5.07 -2.69
CA MET A 344 -10.51 5.45 -2.30
C MET A 344 -11.43 5.56 -3.53
N ARG A 345 -11.00 6.26 -4.59
CA ARG A 345 -11.76 6.36 -5.85
C ARG A 345 -12.03 5.00 -6.46
N ALA A 346 -11.05 4.10 -6.46
CA ALA A 346 -11.22 2.74 -6.96
C ALA A 346 -12.25 1.94 -6.15
N ALA A 347 -12.32 2.12 -4.82
CA ALA A 347 -13.33 1.50 -3.97
C ALA A 347 -14.75 2.03 -4.25
N VAL A 348 -14.88 3.31 -4.60
CA VAL A 348 -16.17 3.97 -4.86
C VAL A 348 -16.67 3.67 -6.27
N TYR A 349 -15.80 3.77 -7.28
CA TYR A 349 -16.21 3.69 -8.67
C TYR A 349 -16.00 2.32 -9.30
N ARG A 350 -15.02 1.55 -8.81
CA ARG A 350 -14.63 0.23 -9.33
C ARG A 350 -14.37 0.23 -10.84
N ARG A 351 -13.84 1.33 -11.37
CA ARG A 351 -13.54 1.51 -12.80
C ARG A 351 -12.15 0.99 -13.13
N THR A 352 -12.03 0.20 -14.19
CA THR A 352 -10.76 -0.27 -14.76
C THR A 352 -10.13 0.82 -15.62
N ALA A 353 -8.90 0.61 -16.09
CA ALA A 353 -8.20 1.54 -16.99
C ALA A 353 -8.98 1.80 -18.30
N SER A 354 -9.62 0.78 -18.89
CA SER A 354 -10.48 0.93 -20.07
C SER A 354 -11.83 1.59 -19.79
N GLY A 355 -12.16 1.83 -18.51
CA GLY A 355 -13.42 2.43 -18.06
C GLY A 355 -14.54 1.43 -17.78
N ALA A 356 -14.30 0.12 -17.92
CA ALA A 356 -15.24 -0.92 -17.50
C ALA A 356 -15.45 -0.88 -15.97
N VAL A 357 -16.57 -1.41 -15.50
CA VAL A 357 -16.87 -1.50 -14.05
C VAL A 357 -16.79 -2.95 -13.61
N LEU A 358 -15.75 -3.30 -12.86
CA LEU A 358 -15.59 -4.63 -12.29
C LEU A 358 -16.47 -4.74 -11.03
N GLY A 359 -17.33 -5.76 -10.92
CA GLY A 359 -18.18 -6.02 -9.75
C GLY A 359 -18.86 -4.78 -9.14
N PRO A 360 -19.86 -4.17 -9.81
CA PRO A 360 -20.51 -2.92 -9.37
C PRO A 360 -21.20 -3.00 -8.00
N ALA A 361 -21.57 -4.20 -7.54
CA ALA A 361 -22.15 -4.41 -6.20
C ALA A 361 -21.14 -4.18 -5.06
N GLU A 362 -19.84 -4.19 -5.37
CA GLU A 362 -18.75 -4.03 -4.39
C GLU A 362 -18.34 -2.56 -4.17
N ARG A 363 -19.08 -1.62 -4.74
CA ARG A 363 -18.89 -0.19 -4.50
C ARG A 363 -19.28 0.18 -3.07
N ILE A 364 -18.49 1.07 -2.47
CA ILE A 364 -18.78 1.66 -1.16
C ILE A 364 -18.97 3.18 -1.27
N ALA A 365 -19.58 3.79 -0.25
CA ALA A 365 -19.72 5.24 -0.19
C ALA A 365 -18.36 5.93 0.01
N ALA A 366 -18.18 7.12 -0.54
CA ALA A 366 -16.93 7.89 -0.43
C ALA A 366 -16.50 8.16 1.03
N ALA A 367 -17.47 8.53 1.88
CA ALA A 367 -17.20 8.73 3.32
C ALA A 367 -16.70 7.44 3.99
N THR A 368 -17.20 6.27 3.58
CA THR A 368 -16.71 4.97 4.05
C THR A 368 -15.30 4.70 3.55
N ALA A 369 -15.02 4.93 2.26
CA ALA A 369 -13.68 4.73 1.68
C ALA A 369 -12.63 5.59 2.39
N LEU A 370 -12.94 6.87 2.65
CA LEU A 370 -12.07 7.77 3.42
C LEU A 370 -11.88 7.27 4.85
N ALA A 371 -12.96 6.91 5.55
CA ALA A 371 -12.89 6.43 6.93
C ALA A 371 -11.99 5.20 7.11
N LEU A 372 -11.97 4.28 6.13
CA LEU A 372 -11.15 3.06 6.14
C LEU A 372 -9.63 3.31 6.01
N PHE A 373 -9.21 4.56 5.74
CA PHE A 373 -7.82 5.02 5.79
C PHE A 373 -7.51 5.85 7.05
N THR A 374 -8.44 6.08 7.98
CA THR A 374 -8.19 6.95 9.16
C THR A 374 -7.88 6.17 10.43
N GLY A 375 -8.20 4.88 10.46
CA GLY A 375 -8.03 4.05 11.64
C GLY A 375 -6.57 3.77 11.97
N ASP A 376 -6.26 3.63 13.26
CA ASP A 376 -4.96 3.09 13.68
C ASP A 376 -4.84 1.58 13.39
N ARG A 377 -5.97 0.89 13.25
CA ARG A 377 -6.08 -0.56 13.05
C ARG A 377 -7.26 -0.82 12.11
N PRO A 378 -7.31 -1.97 11.42
CA PRO A 378 -8.45 -2.32 10.58
C PRO A 378 -9.77 -2.31 11.35
N GLY A 379 -10.80 -1.70 10.75
CA GLY A 379 -12.10 -1.43 11.37
C GLY A 379 -12.11 -0.30 12.41
N GLY A 380 -10.97 0.34 12.68
CA GLY A 380 -10.92 1.57 13.44
C GLY A 380 -11.26 2.78 12.58
N VAL A 381 -11.96 3.76 13.14
CA VAL A 381 -12.20 5.06 12.51
C VAL A 381 -11.76 6.12 13.49
N GLN A 382 -10.98 7.09 13.03
CA GLN A 382 -10.63 8.24 13.84
C GLN A 382 -11.60 9.39 13.58
N HIS A 383 -11.81 10.22 14.61
CA HIS A 383 -12.61 11.43 14.52
C HIS A 383 -11.75 12.62 14.96
N VAL A 384 -12.04 13.79 14.39
CA VAL A 384 -11.44 15.05 14.84
C VAL A 384 -12.24 15.53 16.05
N GLY A 385 -11.64 15.44 17.23
CA GLY A 385 -12.27 15.80 18.51
C GLY A 385 -11.24 15.97 19.63
N PRO A 386 -11.56 16.70 20.70
CA PRO A 386 -10.65 16.84 21.85
C PRO A 386 -10.16 15.49 22.38
N GLY A 387 -8.86 15.38 22.62
CA GLY A 387 -8.21 14.14 23.04
C GLY A 387 -7.81 13.19 21.90
N ALA A 388 -8.30 13.38 20.67
CA ALA A 388 -7.82 12.61 19.51
C ALA A 388 -6.36 12.92 19.18
N ARG A 389 -5.72 12.09 18.33
CA ARG A 389 -4.34 12.32 17.88
C ARG A 389 -4.26 13.67 17.15
N GLY A 390 -3.14 14.37 17.33
CA GLY A 390 -2.86 15.61 16.62
C GLY A 390 -2.31 15.40 15.22
N ASP A 391 -2.74 14.33 14.56
CA ASP A 391 -2.33 13.94 13.22
C ASP A 391 -3.53 14.23 12.31
N LEU A 392 -3.40 15.23 11.45
CA LEU A 392 -4.50 15.80 10.68
C LEU A 392 -4.10 16.00 9.22
N CYS A 393 -5.06 15.82 8.32
CA CYS A 393 -4.96 16.25 6.93
C CYS A 393 -5.91 17.43 6.72
N VAL A 394 -5.35 18.55 6.27
CA VAL A 394 -6.08 19.79 5.97
C VAL A 394 -6.25 19.89 4.46
N LEU A 395 -7.49 20.03 4.04
CA LEU A 395 -7.90 20.05 2.65
C LEU A 395 -8.37 21.46 2.27
N SER A 396 -8.08 21.92 1.06
CA SER A 396 -8.46 23.25 0.57
C SER A 396 -9.95 23.37 0.24
N SER A 397 -10.61 22.25 -0.04
CA SER A 397 -11.99 22.21 -0.52
C SER A 397 -13.00 21.86 0.59
N PRO A 398 -14.28 22.25 0.43
CA PRO A 398 -15.34 21.92 1.38
C PRO A 398 -15.69 20.42 1.38
N PRO A 399 -16.34 19.88 2.43
CA PRO A 399 -16.53 18.44 2.58
C PRO A 399 -17.26 17.75 1.42
N ALA A 400 -18.25 18.42 0.84
CA ALA A 400 -19.04 17.88 -0.26
C ALA A 400 -18.20 17.65 -1.53
N GLU A 401 -17.25 18.54 -1.81
CA GLU A 401 -16.35 18.46 -2.96
C GLU A 401 -15.28 17.39 -2.72
N VAL A 402 -14.66 17.41 -1.54
CA VAL A 402 -13.69 16.39 -1.11
C VAL A 402 -14.25 14.97 -1.25
N LEU A 403 -15.49 14.75 -0.79
CA LEU A 403 -16.13 13.43 -0.88
C LEU A 403 -16.62 13.09 -2.29
N ALA A 404 -16.86 14.08 -3.15
CA ALA A 404 -17.29 13.86 -4.52
C ALA A 404 -16.11 13.49 -5.43
N GLU A 405 -14.93 14.07 -5.19
CA GLU A 405 -13.76 13.93 -6.04
C GLU A 405 -12.77 12.91 -5.48
N LEU A 406 -12.59 12.88 -4.15
CA LEU A 406 -11.57 12.08 -3.46
C LEU A 406 -10.21 12.23 -4.14
N ASP A 407 -9.70 13.45 -4.21
CA ASP A 407 -8.44 13.78 -4.88
C ASP A 407 -7.36 14.28 -3.91
N ALA A 408 -6.12 13.82 -4.14
CA ALA A 408 -4.93 14.30 -3.44
C ALA A 408 -4.70 15.80 -3.67
N ASP A 409 -5.27 16.37 -4.74
CA ASP A 409 -5.16 17.78 -5.04
C ASP A 409 -5.86 18.71 -4.05
N HIS A 410 -6.79 18.18 -3.27
CA HIS A 410 -7.33 18.93 -2.15
C HIS A 410 -6.35 19.06 -0.98
N VAL A 411 -5.29 18.24 -0.87
CA VAL A 411 -4.38 18.27 0.30
C VAL A 411 -3.58 19.56 0.32
N ALA A 412 -3.97 20.45 1.24
CA ALA A 412 -3.37 21.74 1.47
C ALA A 412 -2.25 21.68 2.51
N ALA A 413 -2.44 20.91 3.59
CA ALA A 413 -1.41 20.67 4.58
C ALA A 413 -1.54 19.31 5.27
N THR A 414 -0.43 18.80 5.79
CA THR A 414 -0.40 17.62 6.66
C THR A 414 0.26 17.97 7.97
N VAL A 415 -0.39 17.59 9.05
CA VAL A 415 0.01 17.88 10.42
C VAL A 415 0.31 16.56 11.12
N ILE A 416 1.48 16.44 11.74
CA ILE A 416 1.84 15.30 12.57
C ILE A 416 2.21 15.81 13.95
N ALA A 417 1.56 15.28 14.97
CA ALA A 417 1.74 15.66 16.36
C ALA A 417 1.61 17.19 16.61
N GLY A 418 0.77 17.87 15.85
CA GLY A 418 0.53 19.32 15.93
C GLY A 418 1.56 20.20 15.21
N GLU A 419 2.44 19.60 14.40
CA GLU A 419 3.41 20.31 13.56
C GLU A 419 3.09 20.13 12.08
N VAL A 420 3.14 21.21 11.30
CA VAL A 420 2.93 21.17 9.84
C VAL A 420 4.16 20.54 9.19
N VAL A 421 4.00 19.32 8.64
CA VAL A 421 5.09 18.58 7.97
C VAL A 421 5.05 18.71 6.46
N TYR A 422 3.93 19.14 5.90
CA TYR A 422 3.74 19.49 4.50
C TYR A 422 2.72 20.63 4.37
N GLN A 423 2.98 21.53 3.43
CA GLN A 423 2.06 22.59 3.02
C GLN A 423 2.21 22.81 1.51
N ARG A 424 1.08 22.74 0.80
CA ARG A 424 0.99 23.05 -0.63
C ARG A 424 1.27 24.55 -0.81
N ARG A 425 2.19 24.88 -1.73
CA ARG A 425 2.62 26.27 -1.99
C ARG A 425 1.64 27.02 -2.86
#